data_AF-A0A318BHU1-F1
#
_entry.id   AF-A0A318BHU1-F1
#
_cell.length_a   1.000
_cell.length_b   1.000
_cell.length_c   1.000
_cell.angle_alpha   90.00
_cell.angle_beta   90.00
_cell.angle_gamma   90.00
#
_symmetry.space_group_name_H-M   'P 1'
#
loop_
_entity.id
_entity.type
_entity.pdbx_description
1 polymer ?
#
loop_
_entity_poly.entity_id
_entity_poly.type
_entity_poly.pdbx_seq_one_letter_code
_entity_poly.pdbx_strand_id
1 'polypeptide(L)'
;MPATIIAADIVIPSHCPVLGIPLFRRLGRKGGCDNSPSLDRIVPDLGYVPGNIIVVSRRANRIKNDATLEELECVADFYRIGLKAHTRSGRQTRTPANP
;
A
#
# COMPACT_ATOMS: atom_id res chain seq x y z
N MET A 1 18.31 8.65 -14.45
CA MET A 1 17.81 9.41 -13.29
C MET A 1 18.91 9.54 -12.25
N PRO A 2 18.99 10.66 -11.52
CA PRO A 2 20.00 10.85 -10.47
C PRO A 2 19.75 9.92 -9.28
N ALA A 3 20.83 9.51 -8.63
CA ALA A 3 20.82 8.79 -7.37
C ALA A 3 21.91 9.37 -6.47
N THR A 4 21.51 10.15 -5.46
CA THR A 4 22.43 10.89 -4.57
C THR A 4 22.24 10.57 -3.09
N ILE A 5 21.27 9.70 -2.76
CA ILE A 5 21.04 9.25 -1.38
C ILE A 5 22.25 8.49 -0.82
N ILE A 6 22.41 8.61 0.50
CA ILE A 6 23.33 7.83 1.30
C ILE A 6 22.56 6.95 2.29
N ALA A 7 23.24 5.99 2.92
CA ALA A 7 22.61 5.09 3.90
C ALA A 7 21.94 5.84 5.07
N ALA A 8 22.46 7.01 5.44
CA ALA A 8 21.90 7.85 6.50
C ALA A 8 20.53 8.47 6.14
N ASP A 9 20.20 8.58 4.85
CA ASP A 9 18.89 9.08 4.39
C ASP A 9 17.79 8.01 4.51
N ILE A 10 18.18 6.73 4.71
CA ILE A 10 17.25 5.60 4.71
C ILE A 10 16.82 5.30 6.14
N VAL A 11 15.61 5.74 6.49
CA VAL A 11 14.94 5.37 7.75
C VAL A 11 13.97 4.23 7.48
N ILE A 12 14.15 3.09 8.18
CA ILE A 12 13.25 1.94 8.09
C ILE A 12 12.25 2.01 9.26
N PRO A 13 10.96 2.30 9.01
CA PRO A 13 9.96 2.34 10.07
C PRO A 13 9.61 0.92 10.54
N SER A 14 9.02 0.80 11.75
CA SER A 14 8.54 -0.48 12.27
C SER A 14 7.32 -1.02 11.51
N HIS A 15 6.53 -0.13 10.93
CA HIS A 15 5.33 -0.44 10.16
C HIS A 15 5.33 0.29 8.81
N CYS A 16 4.73 -0.33 7.80
CA CYS A 16 4.56 0.26 6.49
C CYS A 16 3.64 1.48 6.61
N PRO A 17 4.08 2.69 6.19
CA PRO A 17 3.27 3.90 6.33
C PRO A 17 2.00 3.89 5.47
N VAL A 18 1.98 3.07 4.39
CA VAL A 18 0.84 2.98 3.46
C VAL A 18 -0.20 1.96 3.93
N LEU A 19 0.23 0.79 4.41
CA LEU A 19 -0.65 -0.35 4.69
C LEU A 19 -0.78 -0.68 6.19
N GLY A 20 0.00 -0.04 7.07
CA GLY A 20 0.01 -0.31 8.50
C GLY A 20 0.57 -1.69 8.91
N ILE A 21 1.07 -2.50 7.98
CA ILE A 21 1.62 -3.84 8.29
C ILE A 21 3.04 -3.73 8.86
N PRO A 22 3.45 -4.63 9.79
CA PRO A 22 4.80 -4.61 10.35
C PRO A 22 5.85 -4.88 9.27
N LEU A 23 6.97 -4.17 9.30
CA LEU A 23 8.08 -4.39 8.38
C LEU A 23 9.11 -5.32 9.01
N PHE A 24 9.47 -6.38 8.30
CA PHE A 24 10.52 -7.29 8.75
C PHE A 24 11.24 -7.95 7.58
N ARG A 25 12.53 -8.23 7.77
CA ARG A 25 13.31 -9.03 6.85
C ARG A 25 13.01 -10.50 7.08
N ARG A 26 12.64 -11.22 6.02
CA ARG A 26 12.47 -12.66 6.09
C ARG A 26 13.85 -13.34 6.20
N LEU A 27 14.06 -14.09 7.26
CA LEU A 27 15.28 -14.87 7.49
C LEU A 27 15.14 -16.30 6.95
N GLY A 28 16.25 -16.91 6.53
CA GLY A 28 16.33 -18.35 6.24
C GLY A 28 15.70 -18.83 4.92
N ARG A 29 15.14 -17.95 4.08
CA ARG A 29 14.66 -18.30 2.72
C ARG A 29 15.13 -17.29 1.70
N LYS A 30 15.37 -17.73 0.46
CA LYS A 30 15.64 -16.82 -0.67
C LYS A 30 14.39 -16.00 -1.00
N GLY A 31 14.58 -14.71 -1.27
CA GLY A 31 13.53 -13.77 -1.66
C GLY A 31 12.94 -12.96 -0.48
N GLY A 32 12.41 -11.78 -0.80
CA GLY A 32 11.63 -10.97 0.14
C GLY A 32 10.17 -11.42 0.22
N CYS A 33 9.51 -11.11 1.32
CA CYS A 33 8.06 -11.30 1.50
C CYS A 33 7.32 -9.97 1.39
N ASP A 34 5.99 -10.02 1.49
CA ASP A 34 5.14 -8.83 1.41
C ASP A 34 5.44 -7.77 2.48
N ASN A 35 5.90 -8.19 3.65
CA ASN A 35 6.31 -7.33 4.76
C ASN A 35 7.77 -6.87 4.66
N SER A 36 8.53 -7.32 3.66
CA SER A 36 9.91 -6.88 3.52
C SER A 36 9.98 -5.39 3.18
N PRO A 37 10.85 -4.62 3.85
CA PRO A 37 11.03 -3.21 3.53
C PRO A 37 11.55 -3.07 2.10
N SER A 38 11.03 -2.07 1.39
CA SER A 38 11.35 -1.71 0.01
C SER A 38 11.56 -0.21 -0.04
N LEU A 39 12.70 0.23 -0.58
CA LEU A 39 12.94 1.63 -0.87
C LEU A 39 12.18 1.99 -2.15
N ASP A 40 11.38 3.05 -2.09
CA ASP A 40 10.56 3.53 -3.18
C ASP A 40 10.73 5.04 -3.38
N ARG A 41 10.40 5.52 -4.57
CA ARG A 41 10.42 6.95 -4.94
C ARG A 41 9.01 7.52 -4.83
N ILE A 42 8.89 8.66 -4.15
CA ILE A 42 7.60 9.35 -4.01
C ILE A 42 7.14 9.88 -5.37
N VAL A 43 8.00 10.65 -6.03
CA VAL A 43 7.83 11.10 -7.43
C VAL A 43 8.77 10.28 -8.31
N PRO A 44 8.26 9.42 -9.21
CA PRO A 44 9.08 8.54 -10.04
C PRO A 44 10.16 9.29 -10.84
N ASP A 45 9.83 10.48 -11.35
CA ASP A 45 10.68 11.25 -12.27
C ASP A 45 11.90 11.91 -11.60
N LEU A 46 11.85 12.15 -10.28
CA LEU A 46 12.92 12.85 -9.56
C LEU A 46 14.11 11.95 -9.17
N GLY A 47 13.98 10.62 -9.32
CA GLY A 47 15.05 9.68 -8.96
C GLY A 47 15.20 9.44 -7.45
N TYR A 48 16.32 8.83 -7.04
CA TYR A 48 16.60 8.52 -5.62
C TYR A 48 17.42 9.66 -5.01
N VAL A 49 16.74 10.72 -4.58
CA VAL A 49 17.34 11.90 -3.96
C VAL A 49 16.78 12.09 -2.54
N PRO A 50 17.53 12.72 -1.61
CA PRO A 50 17.01 13.07 -0.29
C PRO A 50 15.68 13.84 -0.41
N GLY A 51 14.68 13.45 0.39
CA GLY A 51 13.33 14.02 0.33
C GLY A 51 12.39 13.42 -0.74
N ASN A 52 12.89 12.59 -1.68
CA ASN A 52 12.05 11.87 -2.66
C ASN A 52 12.06 10.35 -2.45
N ILE A 53 12.49 9.88 -1.29
CA ILE A 53 12.52 8.45 -0.97
C ILE A 53 11.64 8.13 0.22
N ILE A 54 11.09 6.91 0.23
CA ILE A 54 10.33 6.37 1.35
C ILE A 54 10.58 4.87 1.46
N VAL A 55 10.61 4.34 2.68
CA VAL A 55 10.62 2.88 2.91
C VAL A 55 9.19 2.41 3.16
N VAL A 56 8.70 1.56 2.26
CA VAL A 56 7.38 0.93 2.33
C VAL A 56 7.51 -0.59 2.32
N SER A 57 6.41 -1.31 2.50
CA SER A 57 6.42 -2.77 2.33
C SER A 57 6.51 -3.15 0.85
N ARG A 58 7.11 -4.30 0.54
CA ARG A 58 7.11 -4.87 -0.83
C ARG A 58 5.70 -5.00 -1.41
N ARG A 59 4.70 -5.28 -0.56
CA ARG A 59 3.30 -5.29 -0.98
C ARG A 59 2.82 -3.92 -1.44
N ALA A 60 3.08 -2.86 -0.67
CA ALA A 60 2.72 -1.50 -1.04
C ALA A 60 3.44 -1.07 -2.33
N ASN A 61 4.75 -1.35 -2.43
CA ASN A 61 5.52 -1.07 -3.63
C ASN A 61 4.97 -1.78 -4.87
N ARG A 62 4.48 -3.02 -4.71
CA ARG A 62 3.85 -3.78 -5.82
C ARG A 62 2.49 -3.23 -6.22
N ILE A 63 1.71 -2.71 -5.27
CA ILE A 63 0.44 -2.03 -5.57
C ILE A 63 0.72 -0.76 -6.38
N LYS A 64 1.75 0.02 -6.01
CA LYS A 64 2.15 1.23 -6.72
C LYS A 64 2.85 0.97 -8.06
N ASN A 65 3.65 -0.09 -8.16
CA ASN A 65 4.56 -0.46 -9.26
C ASN A 65 4.62 0.47 -10.48
N ASP A 66 3.58 0.45 -11.32
CA ASP A 66 3.49 1.20 -12.59
C ASP A 66 2.19 2.03 -12.67
N ALA A 67 1.58 2.31 -11.53
CA ALA A 67 0.34 3.08 -11.47
C ALA A 67 0.63 4.56 -11.21
N THR A 68 -0.04 5.41 -11.97
CA THR A 68 -0.23 6.82 -11.62
C THR A 68 -1.13 6.96 -10.40
N LEU A 69 -1.13 8.12 -9.76
CA LEU A 69 -2.01 8.37 -8.61
C LEU A 69 -3.48 8.29 -9.03
N GLU A 70 -3.79 8.82 -10.20
CA GLU A 70 -5.12 8.85 -10.80
C GLU A 70 -5.64 7.42 -11.07
N GLU A 71 -4.78 6.52 -11.56
CA GLU A 71 -5.15 5.11 -11.77
C GLU A 71 -5.42 4.40 -10.43
N LEU A 72 -4.61 4.66 -9.39
CA LEU A 72 -4.83 4.10 -8.06
C LEU A 72 -6.17 4.57 -7.46
N GLU A 73 -6.51 5.84 -7.65
CA GLU A 73 -7.80 6.41 -7.24
C GLU A 73 -8.96 5.77 -7.98
N CYS A 74 -8.88 5.63 -9.31
CA CYS A 74 -9.89 4.97 -10.13
C CYS A 74 -10.17 3.53 -9.65
N VAL A 75 -9.10 2.76 -9.41
CA VAL A 75 -9.22 1.38 -8.89
C VAL A 75 -9.87 1.38 -7.51
N ALA A 76 -9.43 2.27 -6.60
CA ALA A 76 -9.99 2.35 -5.26
C ALA A 76 -11.48 2.71 -5.27
N ASP A 77 -11.88 3.67 -6.11
CA ASP A 77 -13.26 4.15 -6.20
C ASP A 77 -14.20 3.10 -6.78
N PHE A 78 -13.77 2.38 -7.82
CA PHE A 78 -14.53 1.26 -8.38
C PHE A 78 -14.91 0.24 -7.30
N TYR A 79 -13.95 -0.20 -6.49
CA TYR A 79 -14.21 -1.17 -5.42
C TYR A 79 -15.02 -0.58 -4.26
N ARG A 80 -14.84 0.71 -3.91
CA ARG A 80 -15.66 1.38 -2.88
C ARG A 80 -17.14 1.40 -3.27
N ILE A 81 -17.46 1.66 -4.54
CA ILE A 81 -18.85 1.66 -5.02
C ILE A 81 -19.43 0.24 -4.97
N GLY A 82 -18.70 -0.75 -5.49
CA GLY A 82 -19.12 -2.15 -5.48
C GLY A 82 -19.39 -2.68 -4.08
N LEU A 83 -18.55 -2.33 -3.09
CA LEU A 83 -18.75 -2.73 -1.70
C LEU A 83 -20.00 -2.10 -1.07
N LYS A 84 -20.27 -0.81 -1.34
CA LYS A 84 -21.50 -0.15 -0.86
C LYS A 84 -22.77 -0.78 -1.42
N ALA A 85 -22.75 -1.26 -2.65
CA ALA A 85 -23.87 -1.95 -3.27
C ALA A 85 -24.20 -3.28 -2.55
N HIS A 86 -23.18 -4.02 -2.11
CA HIS A 86 -23.36 -5.28 -1.39
C HIS A 86 -23.85 -5.06 0.05
N THR A 87 -23.40 -4.01 0.73
CA THR A 87 -23.84 -3.70 2.10
C THR A 87 -25.32 -3.26 2.15
N ARG A 88 -25.87 -2.69 1.08
CA ARG A 88 -27.28 -2.25 1.01
C ARG A 88 -28.28 -3.39 0.77
N SER A 89 -27.84 -4.55 0.27
CA SER A 89 -28.74 -5.69 -0.03
C SER A 89 -29.09 -6.55 1.19
N GLY A 90 -28.46 -6.31 2.35
CA GLY A 90 -28.65 -7.11 3.58
C GLY A 90 -29.79 -6.66 4.52
N ARG A 91 -30.62 -5.69 4.15
CA ARG A 91 -31.69 -5.14 5.01
C ARG A 91 -33.09 -5.49 4.50
N GLN A 92 -33.39 -6.77 4.27
CA GLN A 92 -34.76 -7.25 4.14
C GLN A 92 -35.26 -7.80 5.49
N THR A 93 -36.02 -6.93 6.16
CA THR A 93 -37.18 -7.20 7.05
C THR A 93 -37.27 -8.59 7.69
N ARG A 94 -36.84 -8.69 8.96
CA ARG A 94 -37.46 -9.63 9.90
C ARG A 94 -38.62 -8.89 10.56
N THR A 95 -39.83 -9.09 10.05
CA THR A 95 -41.07 -8.74 10.74
C THR A 95 -41.16 -9.59 12.01
N PRO A 96 -41.51 -9.03 13.18
CA PRO A 96 -41.82 -9.85 14.34
C PRO A 96 -43.14 -10.58 14.06
N ALA A 97 -43.08 -11.91 13.90
CA ALA A 97 -44.27 -12.74 13.94
C ALA A 97 -44.71 -12.88 15.40
N ASN A 98 -45.85 -12.28 15.72
CA ASN A 98 -46.68 -12.60 16.89
C ASN A 98 -47.95 -13.31 16.36
N PRO A 99 -48.69 -14.11 17.14
CA PRO A 99 -49.21 -13.80 18.48
C PRO A 99 -48.64 -14.63 19.64
#